data_AF-A0A914Y9B9-F1
#
_entry.id   AF-A0A914Y9B9-F1
#
_cell.length_a   1.000
_cell.length_b   1.000
_cell.length_c   1.000
_cell.angle_alpha   90.00
_cell.angle_beta   90.00
_cell.angle_gamma   90.00
#
_symmetry.space_group_name_H-M   'P 1'
#
loop_
_entity.id
_entity.type
_entity.pdbx_description
1 polymer ?
#
loop_
_entity_poly.entity_id
_entity_poly.type
_entity_poly.pdbx_seq_one_letter_code
_entity_poly.pdbx_strand_id
1 'polypeptide(L)'
;MPKLPLISVRPKQAGLFPAEKVSIIPHQKVRMERMGPKLADTLHSYNAVLPHIRHQNISDIIRSLNLTEQNPILKAFGISVQSTFSVIPPSKMWRPAVQMGSTVAQPKDDGSFRVNSKYLVPATAGKWAVFYGDRGSRLDTVKTLVQRLCSEAAAKGMKLPPPTVIQSVDMANFMTKAFVNIKDLTGVSYILVIDPKNASATHNMVKLIENRYKIITQQLDSALVDKCVERNQRMTLENILNKMNLKFGGVNWAPKFEGEAAELALDKGTYVIGYQTAQPRMSTDRVYTEGEVKIVEPSVLSFTGNYSTNANLFVGNWLYQNAEHEMVNSQTLEDQMFHTLKLLAAKRPTNAKPKNVVVFRDGISEQHYDTFAGVEYQALKNACTRIDPKWKPKFILIVTTKEHDTRIFSRVNGRIENPPPGTMIQIRPGKELLATPQKALKGTVQPVKITLIKNESGVSFDGIMKFVHALSYTHQLTCSPTGLVEPIYQADILAKRGISSLLAFKEHFSKIVPRQPSLQYDIDGLNKRLTMKDSRLESIRFTA
;
A
#
# COMPACT_ATOMS: atom_id res chain seq x y z
N MET A 1 8.53 -30.45 -39.08
CA MET A 1 8.73 -31.32 -37.90
C MET A 1 7.45 -32.12 -37.68
N PRO A 2 7.31 -33.31 -38.27
CA PRO A 2 6.03 -34.00 -38.44
C PRO A 2 5.37 -34.49 -37.14
N LYS A 3 6.06 -34.37 -35.99
CA LYS A 3 5.53 -34.75 -34.67
C LYS A 3 4.97 -33.56 -33.87
N LEU A 4 5.03 -32.33 -34.38
CA LEU A 4 4.49 -31.16 -33.68
C LEU A 4 2.98 -31.03 -33.88
N PRO A 5 2.23 -30.52 -32.87
CA PRO A 5 0.82 -30.20 -33.03
C PRO A 5 0.56 -29.17 -34.13
N LEU A 6 -0.60 -29.26 -34.78
CA LEU A 6 -1.10 -28.23 -35.69
C LEU A 6 -1.71 -27.07 -34.88
N ILE A 7 -1.58 -25.84 -35.39
CA ILE A 7 -2.15 -24.63 -34.81
C ILE A 7 -3.52 -24.37 -35.44
N SER A 8 -4.55 -24.17 -34.62
CA SER A 8 -5.88 -23.74 -35.05
C SER A 8 -6.12 -22.26 -34.70
N VAL A 9 -6.60 -21.47 -35.66
CA VAL A 9 -6.73 -20.00 -35.51
C VAL A 9 -8.13 -19.59 -35.04
N ARG A 10 -9.17 -20.42 -35.23
CA ARG A 10 -10.54 -20.18 -34.73
C ARG A 10 -11.31 -21.50 -34.49
N PRO A 11 -12.08 -21.65 -33.41
CA PRO A 11 -12.87 -22.86 -33.16
C PRO A 11 -13.97 -23.16 -34.21
N LYS A 12 -14.44 -22.14 -34.94
CA LYS A 12 -15.57 -22.24 -35.89
C LYS A 12 -15.19 -22.09 -37.37
N GLN A 13 -13.93 -21.81 -37.69
CA GLN A 13 -13.43 -21.74 -39.06
C GLN A 13 -12.17 -22.60 -39.12
N ALA A 14 -12.29 -23.79 -39.72
CA ALA A 14 -11.26 -24.82 -39.74
C ALA A 14 -10.08 -24.42 -40.63
N GLY A 15 -9.07 -23.77 -40.04
CA GLY A 15 -7.73 -23.66 -40.60
C GLY A 15 -6.73 -24.29 -39.64
N LEU A 16 -6.16 -25.43 -40.02
CA LEU A 16 -5.08 -26.11 -39.29
C LEU A 16 -3.76 -25.86 -40.00
N PHE A 17 -2.79 -25.31 -39.28
CA PHE A 17 -1.49 -24.93 -39.84
C PHE A 17 -0.35 -25.68 -39.15
N PRO A 18 0.61 -26.25 -39.89
CA PRO A 18 1.84 -26.78 -39.29
C PRO A 18 2.57 -25.69 -38.52
N ALA A 19 2.99 -25.98 -37.29
CA ALA A 19 3.64 -24.99 -36.43
C ALA A 19 4.90 -24.38 -37.06
N GLU A 20 5.62 -25.13 -37.90
CA GLU A 20 6.80 -24.66 -38.63
C GLU A 20 6.50 -23.71 -39.80
N LYS A 21 5.22 -23.58 -40.20
CA LYS A 21 4.76 -22.68 -41.27
C LYS A 21 4.09 -21.42 -40.73
N VAL A 22 4.04 -21.26 -39.41
CA VAL A 22 3.43 -20.09 -38.76
C VAL A 22 4.52 -19.25 -38.10
N SER A 23 4.44 -17.94 -38.25
CA SER A 23 5.29 -16.97 -37.58
C SER A 23 4.48 -16.10 -36.61
N ILE A 24 5.13 -15.63 -35.54
CA ILE A 24 4.53 -14.67 -34.63
C ILE A 24 4.69 -13.28 -35.26
N ILE A 25 3.56 -12.61 -35.54
CA ILE A 25 3.56 -11.23 -36.05
C ILE A 25 4.27 -10.32 -35.02
N PRO A 26 5.17 -9.42 -35.45
CA PRO A 26 5.88 -8.51 -34.55
C PRO A 26 4.92 -7.55 -33.83
N HIS A 27 5.41 -6.91 -32.76
CA HIS A 27 4.70 -5.86 -31.99
C HIS A 27 3.40 -6.28 -31.30
N GLN A 28 3.18 -7.58 -31.10
CA GLN A 28 2.09 -8.06 -30.28
C GLN A 28 2.39 -7.85 -28.79
N LYS A 29 1.49 -7.16 -28.09
CA LYS A 29 1.61 -6.94 -26.64
C LYS A 29 1.58 -8.27 -25.90
N VAL A 30 2.67 -8.59 -25.21
CA VAL A 30 2.71 -9.72 -24.28
C VAL A 30 1.79 -9.39 -23.11
N ARG A 31 0.79 -10.24 -22.88
CA ARG A 31 -0.12 -10.03 -21.76
C ARG A 31 0.59 -10.35 -20.44
N MET A 32 0.21 -9.63 -19.38
CA MET A 32 0.84 -9.72 -18.06
C MET A 32 0.78 -11.15 -17.48
N GLU A 33 -0.27 -11.90 -17.78
CA GLU A 33 -0.48 -13.29 -17.32
C GLU A 33 0.60 -14.26 -17.85
N ARG A 34 1.34 -13.86 -18.89
CA ARG A 34 2.41 -14.65 -19.50
C ARG A 34 3.81 -14.17 -19.09
N MET A 35 3.91 -13.19 -18.18
CA MET A 35 5.19 -12.71 -17.68
C MET A 35 5.61 -13.47 -16.43
N GLY A 36 6.63 -14.33 -16.57
CA GLY A 36 7.25 -15.01 -15.44
C GLY A 36 8.09 -14.04 -14.57
N PRO A 37 8.44 -14.43 -13.32
CA PRO A 37 9.18 -13.58 -12.38
C PRO A 37 10.49 -13.01 -12.95
N LYS A 38 11.28 -13.85 -13.64
CA LYS A 38 12.54 -13.44 -14.28
C LYS A 38 12.35 -12.35 -15.33
N LEU A 39 11.28 -12.45 -16.14
CA LEU A 39 10.96 -11.44 -17.15
C LEU A 39 10.50 -10.14 -16.48
N ALA A 40 9.68 -10.24 -15.43
CA ALA A 40 9.22 -9.07 -14.67
C ALA A 40 10.40 -8.31 -14.02
N ASP A 41 11.35 -9.00 -13.39
CA ASP A 41 12.55 -8.39 -12.80
C ASP A 41 13.45 -7.72 -13.85
N THR A 42 13.58 -8.38 -15.00
CA THR A 42 14.34 -7.85 -16.14
C THR A 42 13.70 -6.56 -16.65
N LEU A 43 12.38 -6.56 -16.88
CA LEU A 43 11.63 -5.38 -17.32
C LEU A 43 11.67 -4.26 -16.30
N HIS A 44 11.60 -4.57 -15.00
CA HIS A 44 11.72 -3.57 -13.95
C HIS A 44 13.10 -2.87 -14.01
N SER A 45 14.17 -3.64 -14.21
CA SER A 45 15.52 -3.12 -14.31
C SER A 45 15.70 -2.25 -15.55
N TYR A 46 15.16 -2.65 -16.71
CA TYR A 46 15.18 -1.84 -17.94
C TYR A 46 14.39 -0.53 -17.81
N ASN A 47 13.26 -0.54 -17.11
CA ASN A 47 12.41 0.64 -16.95
C ASN A 47 12.89 1.62 -15.87
N ALA A 48 13.88 1.22 -15.04
CA ALA A 48 14.50 2.06 -14.02
C ALA A 48 15.50 3.08 -14.60
N VAL A 49 15.03 3.91 -15.53
CA VAL A 49 15.86 4.89 -16.26
C VAL A 49 16.18 6.11 -15.39
N LEU A 50 17.42 6.59 -15.42
CA LEU A 50 17.88 7.79 -14.69
C LEU A 50 17.23 9.08 -15.22
N PRO A 51 17.10 10.15 -14.40
CA PRO A 51 16.42 11.39 -14.79
C PRO A 51 16.96 12.05 -16.06
N HIS A 52 18.28 12.19 -16.21
CA HIS A 52 18.88 12.79 -17.43
C HIS A 52 18.59 11.96 -18.69
N ILE A 53 18.65 10.63 -18.60
CA ILE A 53 18.32 9.73 -19.72
C ILE A 53 16.83 9.82 -20.05
N ARG A 54 15.96 9.80 -19.04
CA ARG A 54 14.50 9.91 -19.25
C ARG A 54 14.13 11.25 -19.88
N HIS A 55 14.74 12.35 -19.42
CA HIS A 55 14.57 13.68 -20.01
C HIS A 55 15.02 13.70 -21.49
N GLN A 56 16.16 13.09 -21.81
CA GLN A 56 16.63 12.95 -23.19
C GLN A 56 15.66 12.12 -24.04
N ASN A 57 15.24 10.94 -23.56
CA ASN A 57 14.31 10.06 -24.27
C ASN A 57 12.98 10.76 -24.58
N ILE A 58 12.44 11.56 -23.64
CA ILE A 58 11.22 12.34 -23.87
C ILE A 58 11.44 13.35 -25.01
N SER A 59 12.59 14.04 -24.99
CA SER A 59 12.96 14.99 -26.05
C SER A 59 13.11 14.31 -27.40
N ASP A 60 13.67 13.10 -27.44
CA ASP A 60 13.85 12.30 -28.65
C ASP A 60 12.51 11.84 -29.22
N ILE A 61 11.57 11.43 -28.35
CA ILE A 61 10.22 11.03 -28.75
C ILE A 61 9.44 12.21 -29.34
N ILE A 62 9.50 13.39 -28.73
CA ILE A 62 8.85 14.60 -29.26
C ILE A 62 9.37 14.91 -30.67
N ARG A 63 10.69 14.81 -30.87
CA ARG A 63 11.32 15.01 -32.18
C ARG A 63 10.93 13.93 -33.20
N SER A 64 10.95 12.66 -32.81
CA SER A 64 10.66 11.54 -33.72
C SER A 64 9.20 11.48 -34.15
N LEU A 65 8.27 11.90 -33.29
CA LEU A 65 6.85 12.05 -33.63
C LEU A 65 6.57 13.33 -34.44
N ASN A 66 7.61 14.11 -34.75
CA ASN A 66 7.51 15.44 -35.36
C ASN A 66 6.46 16.31 -34.63
N LEU A 67 6.44 16.29 -33.29
CA LEU A 67 5.57 17.16 -32.48
C LEU A 67 6.25 18.52 -32.31
N THR A 68 6.55 19.16 -33.44
CA THR A 68 7.24 20.44 -33.53
C THR A 68 6.44 21.40 -34.40
N GLU A 69 6.85 22.66 -34.47
CA GLU A 69 6.21 23.66 -35.35
C GLU A 69 6.23 23.28 -36.85
N GLN A 70 7.09 22.34 -37.23
CA GLN A 70 7.22 21.83 -38.60
C GLN A 70 6.13 20.81 -38.96
N ASN A 71 5.28 20.43 -38.00
CA ASN A 71 4.21 19.46 -38.24
C ASN A 71 3.09 20.09 -39.10
N PRO A 72 2.84 19.58 -40.32
CA PRO A 72 1.83 20.16 -41.21
C PRO A 72 0.41 20.00 -40.67
N ILE A 73 0.14 18.93 -39.91
CA ILE A 73 -1.17 18.69 -39.30
C ILE A 73 -1.40 19.72 -38.19
N LEU A 74 -0.46 19.85 -37.24
CA LEU A 74 -0.61 20.82 -36.14
C LEU A 74 -0.78 22.26 -36.68
N LYS A 75 0.02 22.62 -37.69
CA LYS A 75 -0.08 23.93 -38.36
C LYS A 75 -1.44 24.16 -39.01
N ALA A 76 -2.01 23.16 -39.68
CA ALA A 76 -3.34 23.27 -40.29
C ALA A 76 -4.45 23.54 -39.26
N PHE A 77 -4.29 23.06 -38.03
CA PHE A 77 -5.19 23.34 -36.91
C PHE A 77 -4.79 24.59 -36.08
N GLY A 78 -3.77 25.34 -36.49
CA GLY A 78 -3.28 26.52 -35.76
C GLY A 78 -2.64 26.20 -34.41
N ILE A 79 -2.19 24.95 -34.20
CA ILE A 79 -1.57 24.48 -32.96
C ILE A 79 -0.06 24.63 -33.07
N SER A 80 0.57 25.30 -32.08
CA SER A 80 2.01 25.29 -31.88
C SER A 80 2.36 24.55 -30.58
N VAL A 81 3.47 23.80 -30.59
CA VAL A 81 3.95 23.01 -29.45
C VAL A 81 5.36 23.49 -29.11
N GLN A 82 5.56 23.90 -27.85
CA GLN A 82 6.87 24.29 -27.36
C GLN A 82 7.82 23.09 -27.36
N SER A 83 9.03 23.26 -27.90
CA SER A 83 10.06 22.22 -28.01
C SER A 83 10.86 21.97 -26.72
N THR A 84 10.64 22.79 -25.70
CA THR A 84 11.33 22.72 -24.40
C THR A 84 10.36 22.39 -23.28
N PHE A 85 10.85 21.70 -22.26
CA PHE A 85 10.09 21.44 -21.03
C PHE A 85 9.63 22.74 -20.37
N SER A 86 8.42 22.72 -19.82
CA SER A 86 7.91 23.80 -18.98
C SER A 86 8.80 23.97 -17.76
N VAL A 87 9.30 25.19 -17.56
CA VAL A 87 10.11 25.55 -16.39
C VAL A 87 9.18 26.19 -15.36
N ILE A 88 9.27 25.70 -14.14
CA ILE A 88 8.48 26.17 -13.00
C ILE A 88 9.43 26.76 -11.95
N PRO A 89 8.99 27.79 -11.20
CA PRO A 89 9.79 28.35 -10.12
C PRO A 89 10.16 27.30 -9.06
N PRO A 90 11.29 27.48 -8.36
CA PRO A 90 11.68 26.58 -7.28
C PRO A 90 10.57 26.51 -6.22
N SER A 91 10.13 25.29 -5.94
CA SER A 91 9.09 25.01 -4.94
C SER A 91 9.58 25.22 -3.52
N LYS A 92 8.62 25.51 -2.63
CA LYS A 92 8.85 25.42 -1.18
C LYS A 92 9.24 23.98 -0.83
N MET A 93 10.35 23.83 -0.10
CA MET A 93 10.77 22.56 0.49
C MET A 93 10.31 22.51 1.95
N TRP A 94 9.67 21.41 2.31
CA TRP A 94 9.11 21.21 3.65
C TRP A 94 9.72 19.95 4.24
N ARG A 95 10.06 19.97 5.52
CA ARG A 95 10.52 18.79 6.27
C ARG A 95 10.05 18.93 7.71
N PRO A 96 9.01 18.19 8.13
CA PRO A 96 8.52 18.29 9.50
C PRO A 96 9.52 17.66 10.46
N ALA A 97 9.69 18.25 11.65
CA ALA A 97 10.39 17.58 12.72
C ALA A 97 9.69 16.25 13.08
N VAL A 98 10.44 15.22 13.47
CA VAL A 98 9.90 13.89 13.82
C VAL A 98 10.25 13.53 15.25
N GLN A 99 9.25 13.19 16.06
CA GLN A 99 9.43 12.76 17.43
C GLN A 99 9.62 11.23 17.53
N MET A 100 10.70 10.81 18.20
CA MET A 100 10.99 9.43 18.60
C MET A 100 11.27 9.38 20.10
N GLY A 101 10.34 8.81 20.88
CA GLY A 101 10.42 8.86 22.33
C GLY A 101 10.48 10.32 22.82
N SER A 102 11.52 10.65 23.59
CA SER A 102 11.80 12.02 24.06
C SER A 102 12.62 12.87 23.09
N THR A 103 13.11 12.29 21.99
CA THR A 103 13.99 12.98 21.03
C THR A 103 13.18 13.52 19.86
N VAL A 104 13.49 14.75 19.44
CA VAL A 104 12.94 15.36 18.21
C VAL A 104 14.06 15.41 17.17
N ALA A 105 13.89 14.68 16.08
CA ALA A 105 14.81 14.64 14.96
C ALA A 105 14.41 15.66 13.89
N GLN A 106 15.37 16.39 13.36
CA GLN A 106 15.19 17.19 12.14
C GLN A 106 15.59 16.34 10.93
N PRO A 107 14.72 16.15 9.92
CA PRO A 107 15.08 15.40 8.73
C PRO A 107 16.27 16.04 7.99
N LYS A 108 17.17 15.20 7.49
CA LYS A 108 18.29 15.59 6.63
C LYS A 108 17.81 16.02 5.24
N ASP A 109 18.72 16.47 4.38
CA ASP A 109 18.38 16.87 3.01
C ASP A 109 17.77 15.77 2.15
N ASP A 110 18.10 14.51 2.45
CA ASP A 110 17.48 13.36 1.81
C ASP A 110 16.13 12.94 2.40
N GLY A 111 15.62 13.70 3.38
CA GLY A 111 14.41 13.43 4.13
C GLY A 111 14.58 12.38 5.23
N SER A 112 15.74 11.75 5.39
CA SER A 112 15.94 10.75 6.44
C SER A 112 16.05 11.37 7.83
N PHE A 113 15.51 10.68 8.85
CA PHE A 113 15.36 11.25 10.20
C PHE A 113 15.76 10.25 11.32
N ARG A 114 16.63 9.28 11.00
CA ARG A 114 17.07 8.26 11.96
C ARG A 114 17.86 8.90 13.11
N VAL A 115 17.46 8.60 14.34
CA VAL A 115 18.16 8.97 15.58
C VAL A 115 18.24 7.79 16.55
N ASN A 116 19.24 7.77 17.42
CA ASN A 116 19.32 6.76 18.48
C ASN A 116 18.37 7.15 19.62
N SER A 117 17.14 6.66 19.56
CA SER A 117 16.12 6.91 20.58
C SER A 117 15.23 5.67 20.76
N LYS A 118 14.50 5.66 21.87
CA LYS A 118 13.39 4.72 22.10
C LYS A 118 12.24 5.02 21.14
N TYR A 119 11.36 4.05 20.95
CA TYR A 119 10.12 4.26 20.22
C TYR A 119 9.21 5.27 20.93
N LEU A 120 8.40 5.99 20.16
CA LEU A 120 7.40 6.93 20.69
C LEU A 120 6.42 6.23 21.65
N VAL A 121 5.92 5.06 21.24
CA VAL A 121 5.12 4.17 22.07
C VAL A 121 5.72 2.77 21.93
N PRO A 122 6.60 2.34 22.86
CA PRO A 122 7.12 0.99 22.85
C PRO A 122 6.05 -0.01 23.28
N ALA A 123 5.90 -1.09 22.52
CA ALA A 123 4.94 -2.14 22.83
C ALA A 123 5.44 -3.10 23.92
N THR A 124 4.47 -3.75 24.58
CA THR A 124 4.71 -4.91 25.44
C THR A 124 4.20 -6.14 24.72
N ALA A 125 5.10 -7.04 24.34
CA ALA A 125 4.75 -8.25 23.64
C ALA A 125 4.20 -9.32 24.61
N GLY A 126 3.12 -9.98 24.20
CA GLY A 126 2.62 -11.17 24.87
C GLY A 126 3.44 -12.42 24.52
N LYS A 127 2.87 -13.61 24.79
CA LYS A 127 3.50 -14.87 24.36
C LYS A 127 3.59 -14.93 22.83
N TRP A 128 4.74 -15.36 22.33
CA TRP A 128 5.04 -15.48 20.91
C TRP A 128 5.88 -16.72 20.62
N ALA A 129 5.85 -17.19 19.38
CA ALA A 129 6.55 -18.39 18.95
C ALA A 129 7.37 -18.14 17.68
N VAL A 130 8.41 -18.96 17.48
CA VAL A 130 9.25 -18.98 16.28
C VAL A 130 9.18 -20.37 15.64
N PHE A 131 8.76 -20.41 14.38
CA PHE A 131 8.82 -21.60 13.54
C PHE A 131 9.75 -21.36 12.37
N TYR A 132 10.64 -22.30 12.07
CA TYR A 132 11.60 -22.16 10.99
C TYR A 132 11.72 -23.43 10.15
N GLY A 133 11.92 -23.25 8.85
CA GLY A 133 11.98 -24.33 7.88
C GLY A 133 13.42 -24.76 7.62
N ASP A 134 13.95 -25.65 8.48
CA ASP A 134 15.18 -26.39 8.24
C ASP A 134 15.32 -27.51 9.29
N ARG A 135 15.74 -28.73 8.92
CA ARG A 135 15.83 -29.91 9.81
C ARG A 135 16.98 -29.77 10.83
N GLY A 136 16.83 -28.86 11.80
CA GLY A 136 17.66 -28.71 12.99
C GLY A 136 19.00 -27.97 12.82
N SER A 137 19.56 -27.87 11.60
CA SER A 137 20.90 -27.31 11.33
C SER A 137 21.07 -25.80 11.62
N ARG A 138 19.96 -25.04 11.77
CA ARG A 138 19.97 -23.56 11.93
C ARG A 138 19.51 -23.07 13.29
N LEU A 139 19.33 -23.97 14.27
CA LEU A 139 18.80 -23.61 15.59
C LEU A 139 19.62 -22.50 16.27
N ASP A 140 20.96 -22.57 16.21
CA ASP A 140 21.82 -21.59 16.86
C ASP A 140 21.77 -20.21 16.19
N THR A 141 21.68 -20.18 14.85
CA THR A 141 21.46 -18.94 14.09
C THR A 141 20.13 -18.30 14.47
N VAL A 142 19.05 -19.10 14.58
CA VAL A 142 17.73 -18.61 15.00
C VAL A 142 17.74 -18.11 16.45
N LYS A 143 18.36 -18.84 17.38
CA LYS A 143 18.53 -18.39 18.77
C LYS A 143 19.30 -17.08 18.85
N THR A 144 20.37 -16.93 18.06
CA THR A 144 21.16 -15.69 17.99
C THR A 144 20.33 -14.52 17.44
N LEU A 145 19.51 -14.75 16.41
CA LEU A 145 18.58 -13.74 15.91
C LEU A 145 17.61 -13.29 17.02
N VAL A 146 16.99 -14.23 17.73
CA VAL A 146 16.05 -13.95 18.83
C VAL A 146 16.73 -13.13 19.92
N GLN A 147 17.94 -13.51 20.35
CA GLN A 147 18.71 -12.75 21.34
C GLN A 147 18.94 -11.31 20.88
N ARG A 148 19.38 -11.10 19.62
CA ARG A 148 19.59 -9.76 19.06
C ARG A 148 18.29 -8.95 18.99
N LEU A 149 17.18 -9.58 18.62
CA LEU A 149 15.86 -8.93 18.62
C LEU A 149 15.45 -8.50 20.03
N CYS A 150 15.61 -9.35 21.05
CA CYS A 150 15.28 -9.01 22.43
C CYS A 150 16.17 -7.87 22.97
N SER A 151 17.47 -7.89 22.69
CA SER A 151 18.39 -6.83 23.12
C SER A 151 18.07 -5.50 22.45
N GLU A 152 17.83 -5.49 21.13
CA GLU A 152 17.46 -4.27 20.41
C GLU A 152 16.06 -3.77 20.83
N ALA A 153 15.12 -4.68 21.09
CA ALA A 153 13.81 -4.35 21.63
C ALA A 153 13.92 -3.59 22.96
N ALA A 154 14.74 -4.09 23.88
CA ALA A 154 15.00 -3.42 25.16
C ALA A 154 15.64 -2.04 24.98
N ALA A 155 16.62 -1.91 24.06
CA ALA A 155 17.24 -0.63 23.73
C ALA A 155 16.22 0.39 23.17
N LYS A 156 15.24 -0.08 22.39
CA LYS A 156 14.13 0.74 21.88
C LYS A 156 12.97 0.92 22.87
N GLY A 157 13.08 0.35 24.07
CA GLY A 157 12.11 0.47 25.16
C GLY A 157 10.95 -0.53 25.12
N MET A 158 10.92 -1.46 24.15
CA MET A 158 9.93 -2.53 24.10
C MET A 158 10.17 -3.57 25.18
N LYS A 159 9.10 -4.18 25.68
CA LYS A 159 9.16 -5.38 26.51
C LYS A 159 8.91 -6.60 25.62
N LEU A 160 9.99 -7.23 25.14
CA LEU A 160 9.92 -8.45 24.32
C LEU A 160 10.51 -9.62 25.12
N PRO A 161 9.68 -10.51 25.70
CA PRO A 161 10.20 -11.69 26.40
C PRO A 161 10.82 -12.68 25.39
N PRO A 162 11.64 -13.65 25.83
CA PRO A 162 12.00 -14.78 25.00
C PRO A 162 10.75 -15.50 24.45
N PRO A 163 10.81 -16.07 23.23
CA PRO A 163 9.67 -16.79 22.66
C PRO A 163 9.38 -18.05 23.48
N THR A 164 8.09 -18.40 23.58
CA THR A 164 7.63 -19.59 24.30
C THR A 164 8.08 -20.87 23.60
N VAL A 165 8.20 -20.84 22.26
CA VAL A 165 8.58 -21.98 21.43
C VAL A 165 9.53 -21.51 20.34
N ILE A 166 10.61 -22.27 20.11
CA ILE A 166 11.46 -22.19 18.92
C ILE A 166 11.53 -23.59 18.33
N GLN A 167 10.91 -23.81 17.17
CA GLN A 167 10.76 -25.16 16.62
C GLN A 167 11.04 -25.20 15.11
N SER A 168 11.84 -26.20 14.70
CA SER A 168 12.01 -26.57 13.30
C SER A 168 10.75 -27.27 12.80
N VAL A 169 10.28 -26.90 11.62
CA VAL A 169 9.11 -27.52 10.97
C VAL A 169 9.39 -27.83 9.51
N ASP A 170 8.76 -28.87 8.99
CA ASP A 170 8.59 -29.01 7.54
C ASP A 170 7.56 -27.98 7.08
N MET A 171 7.99 -26.96 6.33
CA MET A 171 7.11 -25.87 5.92
C MET A 171 5.92 -26.36 5.10
N ALA A 172 6.09 -27.31 4.18
CA ALA A 172 4.97 -27.78 3.34
C ALA A 172 3.88 -28.45 4.20
N ASN A 173 4.30 -29.28 5.15
CA ASN A 173 3.39 -29.89 6.12
C ASN A 173 2.85 -28.87 7.14
N PHE A 174 3.67 -27.89 7.54
CA PHE A 174 3.25 -26.84 8.46
C PHE A 174 2.09 -26.03 7.88
N MET A 175 2.22 -25.63 6.61
CA MET A 175 1.21 -24.86 5.87
C MET A 175 -0.09 -25.64 5.62
N THR A 176 -0.04 -26.96 5.46
CA THR A 176 -1.20 -27.79 5.06
C THR A 176 -1.87 -28.54 6.21
N LYS A 177 -1.10 -29.01 7.20
CA LYS A 177 -1.56 -29.91 8.28
C LYS A 177 -1.36 -29.32 9.68
N ALA A 178 -0.23 -28.64 9.94
CA ALA A 178 0.14 -28.26 11.31
C ALA A 178 -0.47 -26.94 11.82
N PHE A 179 -1.09 -26.11 10.97
CA PHE A 179 -1.79 -24.91 11.46
C PHE A 179 -3.02 -25.22 12.33
N VAL A 180 -3.52 -26.46 12.32
CA VAL A 180 -4.51 -26.94 13.30
C VAL A 180 -3.93 -26.91 14.72
N ASN A 181 -2.62 -27.19 14.87
CA ASN A 181 -1.94 -27.26 16.17
C ASN A 181 -1.52 -25.88 16.71
N ILE A 182 -1.70 -24.80 15.94
CA ILE A 182 -1.52 -23.44 16.48
C ILE A 182 -2.61 -23.08 17.49
N LYS A 183 -3.76 -23.76 17.45
CA LYS A 183 -4.76 -23.70 18.53
C LYS A 183 -4.22 -24.27 19.85
N ASP A 184 -3.25 -25.19 19.79
CA ASP A 184 -2.65 -25.82 20.97
C ASP A 184 -1.64 -24.91 21.66
N LEU A 185 -1.16 -23.86 20.97
CA LEU A 185 -0.30 -22.82 21.52
C LEU A 185 -1.12 -21.79 22.30
N THR A 186 -1.75 -22.26 23.39
CA THR A 186 -2.61 -21.45 24.25
C THR A 186 -1.92 -20.16 24.70
N GLY A 187 -2.55 -19.02 24.35
CA GLY A 187 -2.08 -17.69 24.70
C GLY A 187 -1.02 -17.08 23.77
N VAL A 188 -0.55 -17.80 22.74
CA VAL A 188 0.33 -17.22 21.71
C VAL A 188 -0.45 -16.23 20.84
N SER A 189 0.06 -15.00 20.74
CA SER A 189 -0.58 -13.89 20.02
C SER A 189 0.17 -13.50 18.74
N TYR A 190 1.41 -13.96 18.60
CA TYR A 190 2.31 -13.60 17.51
C TYR A 190 3.18 -14.79 17.12
N ILE A 191 3.36 -14.99 15.81
CA ILE A 191 4.20 -16.05 15.25
C ILE A 191 5.21 -15.46 14.28
N LEU A 192 6.50 -15.72 14.54
CA LEU A 192 7.59 -15.48 13.62
C LEU A 192 7.84 -16.75 12.80
N VAL A 193 7.66 -16.67 11.49
CA VAL A 193 7.93 -17.76 10.55
C VAL A 193 9.22 -17.44 9.79
N ILE A 194 10.18 -18.36 9.75
CA ILE A 194 11.43 -18.21 9.00
C ILE A 194 11.46 -19.25 7.89
N ASP A 195 11.23 -18.82 6.65
CA ASP A 195 11.23 -19.71 5.50
C ASP A 195 12.63 -20.02 4.98
N PRO A 196 12.82 -21.21 4.39
CA PRO A 196 13.96 -21.45 3.53
C PRO A 196 13.92 -20.50 2.31
N LYS A 197 15.08 -20.27 1.68
CA LYS A 197 15.24 -19.34 0.54
C LYS A 197 14.10 -19.47 -0.49
N ASN A 198 13.52 -18.35 -0.90
CA ASN A 198 12.38 -18.20 -1.83
C ASN A 198 10.99 -18.37 -1.19
N ALA A 199 10.70 -17.57 -0.16
CA ALA A 199 9.45 -17.50 0.59
C ALA A 199 8.14 -17.19 -0.21
N SER A 200 8.20 -17.02 -1.54
CA SER A 200 7.01 -16.59 -2.31
C SER A 200 5.91 -17.64 -2.36
N ALA A 201 6.26 -18.94 -2.30
CA ALA A 201 5.30 -20.03 -2.38
C ALA A 201 4.42 -20.14 -1.10
N THR A 202 4.95 -19.77 0.06
CA THR A 202 4.26 -19.93 1.35
C THR A 202 3.60 -18.66 1.85
N HIS A 203 4.05 -17.47 1.38
CA HIS A 203 3.57 -16.17 1.88
C HIS A 203 2.05 -16.01 1.88
N ASN A 204 1.40 -16.25 0.74
CA ASN A 204 -0.04 -16.06 0.61
C ASN A 204 -0.81 -16.98 1.57
N MET A 205 -0.34 -18.21 1.77
CA MET A 205 -0.96 -19.14 2.70
C MET A 205 -0.74 -18.71 4.16
N VAL A 206 0.46 -18.27 4.57
CA VAL A 206 0.69 -17.75 5.93
C VAL A 206 -0.27 -16.60 6.22
N LYS A 207 -0.50 -15.73 5.24
CA LYS A 207 -1.38 -14.58 5.37
C LYS A 207 -2.86 -14.91 5.34
N LEU A 208 -3.28 -15.91 4.56
CA LEU A 208 -4.64 -16.46 4.62
C LEU A 208 -4.95 -17.04 6.00
N ILE A 209 -3.96 -17.71 6.58
CA ILE A 209 -4.06 -18.36 7.88
C ILE A 209 -4.04 -17.36 9.04
N GLU A 210 -3.21 -16.30 8.98
CA GLU A 210 -3.28 -15.13 9.86
C GLU A 210 -4.70 -14.58 9.94
N ASN A 211 -5.37 -14.49 8.78
CA ASN A 211 -6.76 -14.04 8.68
C ASN A 211 -7.77 -15.07 9.22
N ARG A 212 -7.57 -16.36 8.97
CA ARG A 212 -8.50 -17.41 9.42
C ARG A 212 -8.49 -17.59 10.94
N TYR A 213 -7.31 -17.59 11.56
CA TYR A 213 -7.14 -17.83 12.99
C TYR A 213 -6.98 -16.57 13.82
N LYS A 214 -6.93 -15.39 13.17
CA LYS A 214 -6.76 -14.09 13.82
C LYS A 214 -5.51 -14.05 14.70
N ILE A 215 -4.40 -14.62 14.21
CA ILE A 215 -3.09 -14.63 14.86
C ILE A 215 -2.12 -13.83 14.02
N ILE A 216 -1.36 -12.94 14.66
CA ILE A 216 -0.44 -12.07 13.96
C ILE A 216 0.77 -12.87 13.51
N THR A 217 1.18 -12.69 12.26
CA THR A 217 2.37 -13.34 11.72
C THR A 217 3.39 -12.34 11.17
N GLN A 218 4.65 -12.71 11.28
CA GLN A 218 5.74 -12.08 10.55
C GLN A 218 6.59 -13.16 9.93
N GLN A 219 6.87 -13.01 8.64
CA GLN A 219 7.62 -13.98 7.88
C GLN A 219 8.96 -13.37 7.50
N LEU A 220 10.03 -14.14 7.65
CA LEU A 220 11.39 -13.78 7.27
C LEU A 220 11.92 -14.82 6.28
N ASP A 221 12.65 -14.37 5.26
CA ASP A 221 13.47 -15.25 4.44
C ASP A 221 14.76 -15.57 5.19
N SER A 222 15.24 -16.82 5.13
CA SER A 222 16.48 -17.23 5.81
C SER A 222 17.70 -16.37 5.43
N ALA A 223 17.74 -15.81 4.21
CA ALA A 223 18.80 -14.89 3.80
C ALA A 223 18.76 -13.54 4.55
N LEU A 224 17.58 -13.10 5.04
CA LEU A 224 17.48 -11.93 5.92
C LEU A 224 18.02 -12.25 7.32
N VAL A 225 17.79 -13.47 7.79
CA VAL A 225 18.34 -13.94 9.07
C VAL A 225 19.86 -13.95 9.00
N ASP A 226 20.44 -14.46 7.93
CA ASP A 226 21.90 -14.49 7.72
C ASP A 226 22.51 -13.08 7.64
N LYS A 227 21.82 -12.15 6.98
CA LYS A 227 22.22 -10.73 7.00
C LYS A 227 22.25 -10.15 8.42
N CYS A 228 21.27 -10.49 9.25
CA CYS A 228 21.17 -9.99 10.61
C CYS A 228 22.22 -10.63 11.53
N VAL A 229 22.44 -11.94 11.42
CA VAL A 229 23.28 -12.72 12.33
C VAL A 229 24.73 -12.75 11.88
N GLU A 230 25.00 -13.22 10.66
CA GLU A 230 26.34 -13.44 10.14
C GLU A 230 27.00 -12.14 9.67
N ARG A 231 26.23 -11.26 9.02
CA ARG A 231 26.75 -9.99 8.47
C ARG A 231 26.53 -8.77 9.37
N ASN A 232 25.95 -8.98 10.55
CA ASN A 232 25.66 -7.94 11.54
C ASN A 232 24.94 -6.69 10.96
N GLN A 233 24.03 -6.87 9.99
CA GLN A 233 23.30 -5.77 9.37
C GLN A 233 22.23 -5.20 10.31
N ARG A 234 22.64 -4.29 11.21
CA ARG A 234 21.77 -3.66 12.22
C ARG A 234 20.51 -3.02 11.65
N MET A 235 20.60 -2.40 10.48
CA MET A 235 19.43 -1.77 9.83
C MET A 235 18.36 -2.79 9.44
N THR A 236 18.76 -3.99 9.00
CA THR A 236 17.81 -5.07 8.68
C THR A 236 17.12 -5.58 9.95
N LEU A 237 17.87 -5.77 11.04
CA LEU A 237 17.34 -6.16 12.34
C LEU A 237 16.33 -5.12 12.87
N GLU A 238 16.67 -3.84 12.81
CA GLU A 238 15.79 -2.77 13.27
C GLU A 238 14.52 -2.65 12.42
N ASN A 239 14.59 -2.85 11.09
CA ASN A 239 13.41 -2.88 10.24
C ASN A 239 12.47 -4.06 10.59
N ILE A 240 13.03 -5.21 10.98
CA ILE A 240 12.25 -6.35 11.50
C ILE A 240 11.57 -5.96 12.82
N LEU A 241 12.30 -5.32 13.73
CA LEU A 241 11.78 -4.88 15.02
C LEU A 241 10.74 -3.76 14.90
N ASN A 242 10.91 -2.81 13.98
CA ASN A 242 9.94 -1.75 13.69
C ASN A 242 8.57 -2.36 13.36
N LYS A 243 8.55 -3.46 12.59
CA LYS A 243 7.31 -4.21 12.28
C LYS A 243 6.73 -4.91 13.51
N MET A 244 7.59 -5.51 14.34
CA MET A 244 7.17 -6.15 15.58
C MET A 244 6.50 -5.16 16.52
N ASN A 245 7.08 -3.98 16.72
CA ASN A 245 6.49 -2.95 17.58
C ASN A 245 5.07 -2.59 17.16
N LEU A 246 4.85 -2.36 15.86
CA LEU A 246 3.53 -2.04 15.29
C LEU A 246 2.52 -3.18 15.46
N LYS A 247 2.99 -4.42 15.28
CA LYS A 247 2.17 -5.63 15.45
C LYS A 247 1.78 -5.89 16.90
N PHE A 248 2.58 -5.42 17.85
CA PHE A 248 2.22 -5.42 19.26
C PHE A 248 1.50 -4.13 19.71
N GLY A 249 1.10 -3.25 18.78
CA GLY A 249 0.31 -2.05 19.06
C GLY A 249 1.13 -0.80 19.41
N GLY A 250 2.46 -0.86 19.29
CA GLY A 250 3.35 0.27 19.49
C GLY A 250 3.36 1.24 18.30
N VAL A 251 4.04 2.37 18.50
CA VAL A 251 4.27 3.43 17.50
C VAL A 251 5.75 3.81 17.56
N ASN A 252 6.42 3.78 16.42
CA ASN A 252 7.86 4.00 16.38
C ASN A 252 8.19 5.49 16.48
N TRP A 253 7.46 6.34 15.74
CA TRP A 253 7.66 7.79 15.69
C TRP A 253 6.41 8.52 15.21
N ALA A 254 6.38 9.85 15.37
CA ALA A 254 5.33 10.71 14.84
C ALA A 254 5.91 12.03 14.30
N PRO A 255 5.48 12.53 13.14
CA PRO A 255 5.85 13.86 12.68
C PRO A 255 5.14 14.92 13.52
N LYS A 256 5.76 16.09 13.62
CA LYS A 256 5.14 17.29 14.16
C LYS A 256 4.39 18.01 13.05
N PHE A 257 3.17 18.44 13.37
CA PHE A 257 2.36 19.30 12.52
C PHE A 257 2.56 20.74 12.97
N GLU A 258 3.07 21.59 12.09
CA GLU A 258 3.54 22.95 12.41
C GLU A 258 2.80 24.02 11.59
N GLY A 259 2.75 25.25 12.11
CA GLY A 259 1.98 26.34 11.53
C GLY A 259 0.49 25.99 11.40
N GLU A 260 -0.15 26.39 10.31
CA GLU A 260 -1.56 26.04 10.03
C GLU A 260 -1.84 24.53 9.99
N ALA A 261 -0.86 23.69 9.65
CA ALA A 261 -1.07 22.24 9.67
C ALA A 261 -1.30 21.69 11.07
N ALA A 262 -0.90 22.42 12.12
CA ALA A 262 -1.16 22.06 13.51
C ALA A 262 -2.65 22.05 13.86
N GLU A 263 -3.50 22.75 13.09
CA GLU A 263 -4.96 22.70 13.24
C GLU A 263 -5.53 21.33 12.83
N LEU A 264 -4.83 20.62 11.95
CA LEU A 264 -5.16 19.28 11.48
C LEU A 264 -4.37 18.18 12.21
N ALA A 265 -3.63 18.52 13.27
CA ALA A 265 -2.83 17.55 14.02
C ALA A 265 -3.69 16.35 14.47
N LEU A 266 -3.14 15.14 14.33
CA LEU A 266 -3.88 13.89 14.51
C LEU A 266 -4.38 13.71 15.95
N ASP A 267 -3.59 14.16 16.92
CA ASP A 267 -3.90 14.13 18.36
C ASP A 267 -4.88 15.23 18.81
N LYS A 268 -5.13 16.25 17.97
CA LYS A 268 -6.08 17.36 18.23
C LYS A 268 -7.48 17.13 17.66
N GLY A 269 -7.86 15.87 17.45
CA GLY A 269 -9.21 15.51 17.00
C GLY A 269 -9.40 15.60 15.49
N THR A 270 -8.39 15.22 14.71
CA THR A 270 -8.48 15.03 13.26
C THR A 270 -8.51 13.54 12.92
N TYR A 271 -9.57 13.11 12.24
CA TYR A 271 -9.69 11.75 11.74
C TYR A 271 -9.30 11.72 10.27
N VAL A 272 -8.27 10.95 9.95
CA VAL A 272 -7.75 10.81 8.58
C VAL A 272 -8.08 9.42 8.09
N ILE A 273 -8.71 9.36 6.92
CA ILE A 273 -9.02 8.10 6.24
C ILE A 273 -8.39 8.07 4.85
N GLY A 274 -8.05 6.87 4.40
CA GLY A 274 -7.60 6.60 3.04
C GLY A 274 -8.27 5.35 2.50
N TYR A 275 -8.82 5.43 1.29
CA TYR A 275 -9.43 4.26 0.65
C TYR A 275 -9.28 4.27 -0.87
N GLN A 276 -9.37 3.07 -1.44
CA GLN A 276 -9.39 2.83 -2.88
C GLN A 276 -10.16 1.55 -3.19
N THR A 277 -10.48 1.36 -4.47
CA THR A 277 -10.84 0.05 -5.01
C THR A 277 -9.68 -0.54 -5.80
N ALA A 278 -9.50 -1.85 -5.68
CA ALA A 278 -8.55 -2.58 -6.49
C ALA A 278 -9.20 -3.85 -7.03
N GLN A 279 -8.98 -4.12 -8.31
CA GLN A 279 -9.36 -5.37 -8.92
C GLN A 279 -8.16 -6.32 -9.01
N PRO A 280 -8.36 -7.63 -8.87
CA PRO A 280 -7.34 -8.59 -9.23
C PRO A 280 -6.91 -8.37 -10.68
N ARG A 281 -5.60 -8.16 -10.88
CA ARG A 281 -5.02 -7.95 -12.22
C ARG A 281 -5.23 -9.16 -13.15
N MET A 282 -5.57 -10.32 -12.58
CA MET A 282 -5.80 -11.58 -13.27
C MET A 282 -7.16 -12.14 -12.84
N SER A 283 -8.24 -11.69 -13.50
CA SER A 283 -9.55 -12.31 -13.28
C SER A 283 -9.59 -13.71 -13.88
N THR A 284 -9.59 -14.71 -13.01
CA THR A 284 -9.78 -16.13 -13.37
C THR A 284 -11.25 -16.48 -13.60
N ASP A 285 -12.17 -15.68 -13.06
CA ASP A 285 -13.60 -15.91 -13.18
C ASP A 285 -14.20 -14.93 -14.18
N ARG A 286 -14.74 -15.48 -15.26
CA ARG A 286 -15.38 -14.73 -16.34
C ARG A 286 -16.67 -15.45 -16.69
N VAL A 287 -17.74 -14.68 -16.83
CA VAL A 287 -18.99 -15.18 -17.38
C VAL A 287 -19.04 -14.76 -18.84
N TYR A 288 -19.27 -15.73 -19.72
CA TYR A 288 -19.44 -15.50 -21.14
C TYR A 288 -20.95 -15.46 -21.42
N THR A 289 -21.48 -14.28 -21.72
CA THR A 289 -22.86 -14.10 -22.23
C THR A 289 -22.80 -13.87 -23.75
N GLU A 290 -23.95 -13.92 -24.44
CA GLU A 290 -24.01 -13.70 -25.89
C GLU A 290 -23.39 -12.33 -26.27
N GLY A 291 -22.12 -12.36 -26.70
CA GLY A 291 -21.36 -11.19 -27.15
C GLY A 291 -20.45 -10.52 -26.12
N GLU A 292 -20.53 -10.85 -24.82
CA GLU A 292 -19.78 -10.13 -23.77
C GLU A 292 -19.07 -11.06 -22.79
N VAL A 293 -17.87 -10.64 -22.37
CA VAL A 293 -17.08 -11.29 -21.31
C VAL A 293 -17.18 -10.43 -20.06
N LYS A 294 -17.98 -10.86 -19.09
CA LYS A 294 -18.14 -10.14 -17.82
C LYS A 294 -17.12 -10.65 -16.80
N ILE A 295 -16.29 -9.74 -16.30
CA ILE A 295 -15.44 -9.99 -15.13
C ILE A 295 -16.35 -10.01 -13.91
N VAL A 296 -16.39 -11.14 -13.20
CA VAL A 296 -17.23 -11.32 -12.01
C VAL A 296 -16.40 -11.45 -10.73
N GLU A 297 -15.07 -11.36 -10.83
CA GLU A 297 -14.23 -11.41 -9.65
C GLU A 297 -14.41 -10.14 -8.78
N PRO A 298 -14.65 -10.28 -7.47
CA PRO A 298 -14.94 -9.17 -6.58
C PRO A 298 -13.83 -8.13 -6.58
N SER A 299 -14.24 -6.86 -6.53
CA SER A 299 -13.30 -5.76 -6.28
C SER A 299 -13.03 -5.69 -4.78
N VAL A 300 -11.82 -5.26 -4.41
CA VAL A 300 -11.41 -5.06 -3.03
C VAL A 300 -11.46 -3.58 -2.72
N LEU A 301 -12.34 -3.18 -1.81
CA LEU A 301 -12.34 -1.88 -1.16
C LEU A 301 -11.40 -1.95 0.04
N SER A 302 -10.26 -1.26 -0.01
CA SER A 302 -9.40 -1.11 1.16
C SER A 302 -9.70 0.19 1.88
N PHE A 303 -9.76 0.15 3.21
CA PHE A 303 -10.07 1.30 4.05
C PHE A 303 -9.09 1.38 5.22
N THR A 304 -8.39 2.50 5.30
CA THR A 304 -7.43 2.82 6.36
C THR A 304 -7.90 4.05 7.11
N GLY A 305 -7.61 4.13 8.40
CA GLY A 305 -7.66 5.38 9.14
C GLY A 305 -6.85 5.35 10.42
N ASN A 306 -6.69 6.50 11.05
CA ASN A 306 -5.99 6.61 12.33
C ASN A 306 -6.91 6.34 13.54
N TYR A 307 -7.72 5.28 13.49
CA TYR A 307 -8.70 4.90 14.54
C TYR A 307 -8.16 3.87 15.54
N SER A 308 -6.83 3.77 15.68
CA SER A 308 -6.20 3.02 16.77
C SER A 308 -6.15 3.87 18.05
N THR A 309 -5.65 3.28 19.15
CA THR A 309 -5.50 3.97 20.44
C THR A 309 -4.59 5.20 20.32
N ASN A 310 -3.50 5.09 19.57
CA ASN A 310 -2.64 6.23 19.25
C ASN A 310 -3.05 6.87 17.91
N ALA A 311 -3.20 8.19 17.89
CA ALA A 311 -3.64 8.94 16.72
C ALA A 311 -2.65 8.95 15.54
N ASN A 312 -1.38 8.61 15.77
CA ASN A 312 -0.35 8.52 14.74
C ASN A 312 -0.25 7.11 14.11
N LEU A 313 -1.02 6.15 14.62
CA LEU A 313 -1.04 4.79 14.09
C LEU A 313 -2.22 4.60 13.13
N PHE A 314 -1.89 4.53 11.84
CA PHE A 314 -2.83 4.15 10.80
C PHE A 314 -2.99 2.63 10.76
N VAL A 315 -4.24 2.19 10.86
CA VAL A 315 -4.68 0.79 10.77
C VAL A 315 -5.82 0.70 9.77
N GLY A 316 -6.15 -0.50 9.32
CA GLY A 316 -7.11 -0.66 8.24
C GLY A 316 -7.54 -2.09 8.04
N ASN A 317 -8.53 -2.23 7.18
CA ASN A 317 -9.02 -3.51 6.71
C ASN A 317 -9.41 -3.38 5.24
N TRP A 318 -9.83 -4.47 4.62
CA TRP A 318 -10.47 -4.47 3.33
C TRP A 318 -11.84 -5.13 3.40
N LEU A 319 -12.65 -4.84 2.41
CA LEU A 319 -13.95 -5.46 2.13
C LEU A 319 -13.97 -5.86 0.66
N TYR A 320 -14.70 -6.91 0.35
CA TYR A 320 -15.07 -7.26 -1.01
C TYR A 320 -16.38 -6.56 -1.36
N GLN A 321 -16.49 -6.18 -2.62
CA GLN A 321 -17.71 -5.71 -3.26
C GLN A 321 -17.83 -6.36 -4.65
N ASN A 322 -18.98 -6.19 -5.29
CA ASN A 322 -19.15 -6.62 -6.67
C ASN A 322 -18.11 -5.98 -7.60
N ALA A 323 -17.89 -6.57 -8.78
CA ALA A 323 -16.95 -6.06 -9.76
C ALA A 323 -17.38 -4.67 -10.28
N GLU A 324 -16.81 -3.59 -9.74
CA GLU A 324 -17.26 -2.20 -9.99
C GLU A 324 -16.13 -1.23 -10.38
N HIS A 325 -15.03 -1.74 -10.96
CA HIS A 325 -13.88 -0.94 -11.40
C HIS A 325 -13.42 0.08 -10.34
N GLU A 326 -13.48 1.37 -10.65
CA GLU A 326 -13.04 2.49 -9.80
C GLU A 326 -14.11 2.88 -8.76
N MET A 327 -15.33 2.35 -8.85
CA MET A 327 -16.48 2.79 -8.04
C MET A 327 -16.59 2.07 -6.71
N VAL A 328 -16.97 2.83 -5.69
CA VAL A 328 -17.24 2.30 -4.35
C VAL A 328 -18.75 2.26 -4.13
N ASN A 329 -19.23 1.12 -3.64
CA ASN A 329 -20.59 1.01 -3.16
C ASN A 329 -20.80 1.94 -1.94
N SER A 330 -21.69 2.93 -2.08
CA SER A 330 -21.88 3.99 -1.08
C SER A 330 -22.34 3.47 0.28
N GLN A 331 -23.22 2.47 0.31
CA GLN A 331 -23.68 1.83 1.55
C GLN A 331 -22.52 1.13 2.26
N THR A 332 -21.68 0.40 1.51
CA THR A 332 -20.50 -0.27 2.06
C THR A 332 -19.51 0.75 2.65
N LEU A 333 -19.30 1.88 1.98
CA LEU A 333 -18.46 2.98 2.48
C LEU A 333 -19.04 3.61 3.75
N GLU A 334 -20.35 3.87 3.77
CA GLU A 334 -21.05 4.41 4.94
C GLU A 334 -20.90 3.48 6.16
N ASP A 335 -21.16 2.18 5.97
CA ASP A 335 -21.07 1.19 7.05
C ASP A 335 -19.64 1.02 7.55
N GLN A 336 -18.65 1.05 6.67
CA GLN A 336 -17.25 0.99 7.06
C GLN A 336 -16.80 2.26 7.81
N MET A 337 -17.21 3.43 7.36
CA MET A 337 -16.96 4.69 8.05
C MET A 337 -17.61 4.69 9.45
N PHE A 338 -18.88 4.29 9.53
CA PHE A 338 -19.61 4.19 10.80
C PHE A 338 -18.91 3.22 11.77
N HIS A 339 -18.49 2.05 11.28
CA HIS A 339 -17.76 1.07 12.06
C HIS A 339 -16.45 1.62 12.63
N THR A 340 -15.62 2.23 11.79
CA THR A 340 -14.33 2.77 12.22
C THR A 340 -14.49 3.97 13.16
N LEU A 341 -15.53 4.78 13.02
CA LEU A 341 -15.89 5.84 13.97
C LEU A 341 -16.28 5.29 15.35
N LYS A 342 -17.03 4.18 15.42
CA LYS A 342 -17.32 3.51 16.71
C LYS A 342 -16.04 3.02 17.38
N LEU A 343 -15.13 2.39 16.62
CA LEU A 343 -13.85 1.94 17.14
C LEU A 343 -12.99 3.11 17.62
N LEU A 344 -12.99 4.21 16.87
CA LEU A 344 -12.32 5.45 17.25
C LEU A 344 -12.86 5.98 18.57
N ALA A 345 -14.19 6.11 18.70
CA ALA A 345 -14.85 6.60 19.89
C ALA A 345 -14.54 5.75 21.13
N ALA A 346 -14.57 4.43 20.97
CA ALA A 346 -14.26 3.49 22.05
C ALA A 346 -12.80 3.59 22.53
N LYS A 347 -11.84 3.78 21.62
CA LYS A 347 -10.41 3.82 21.95
C LYS A 347 -9.89 5.20 22.35
N ARG A 348 -10.58 6.26 21.90
CA ARG A 348 -10.16 7.65 22.11
C ARG A 348 -11.35 8.49 22.59
N PRO A 349 -11.84 8.28 23.82
CA PRO A 349 -13.05 8.95 24.32
C PRO A 349 -12.94 10.48 24.31
N THR A 350 -11.76 11.04 24.58
CA THR A 350 -11.52 12.50 24.55
C THR A 350 -11.67 13.12 23.16
N ASN A 351 -11.46 12.33 22.11
CA ASN A 351 -11.57 12.75 20.71
C ASN A 351 -12.58 11.87 19.95
N ALA A 352 -13.62 11.38 20.65
CA ALA A 352 -14.58 10.42 20.10
C ALA A 352 -15.38 10.95 18.90
N LYS A 353 -15.53 12.28 18.81
CA LYS A 353 -16.17 13.00 17.71
C LYS A 353 -15.16 13.99 17.13
N PRO A 354 -14.33 13.57 16.15
CA PRO A 354 -13.35 14.42 15.49
C PRO A 354 -13.94 15.75 15.01
N LYS A 355 -13.17 16.83 15.10
CA LYS A 355 -13.56 18.15 14.56
C LYS A 355 -13.40 18.17 13.04
N ASN A 356 -12.35 17.53 12.55
CA ASN A 356 -12.01 17.46 11.14
C ASN A 356 -11.99 16.00 10.66
N VAL A 357 -12.48 15.75 9.45
CA VAL A 357 -12.34 14.48 8.74
C VAL A 357 -11.60 14.74 7.43
N VAL A 358 -10.38 14.21 7.30
CA VAL A 358 -9.57 14.31 6.07
C VAL A 358 -9.65 13.00 5.32
N VAL A 359 -10.10 13.07 4.07
CA VAL A 359 -10.38 11.91 3.23
C VAL A 359 -9.41 11.89 2.07
N PHE A 360 -8.62 10.83 1.98
CA PHE A 360 -7.79 10.53 0.81
C PHE A 360 -8.44 9.44 -0.03
N ARG A 361 -8.74 9.75 -1.28
CA ARG A 361 -9.28 8.83 -2.28
C ARG A 361 -8.23 8.54 -3.34
N ASP A 362 -7.87 7.28 -3.53
CA ASP A 362 -6.96 6.85 -4.61
C ASP A 362 -7.71 5.97 -5.63
N GLY A 363 -7.22 5.91 -6.87
CA GLY A 363 -7.75 5.03 -7.90
C GLY A 363 -9.03 5.53 -8.58
N ILE A 364 -9.22 6.85 -8.68
CA ILE A 364 -10.25 7.46 -9.54
C ILE A 364 -9.65 8.43 -10.55
N SER A 365 -10.20 8.39 -11.75
CA SER A 365 -9.98 9.37 -12.81
C SER A 365 -10.77 10.68 -12.59
N GLU A 366 -10.39 11.76 -13.29
CA GLU A 366 -10.99 13.10 -13.12
C GLU A 366 -12.50 13.11 -13.41
N GLN A 367 -12.99 12.24 -14.30
CA GLN A 367 -14.41 12.06 -14.61
C GLN A 367 -15.26 11.58 -13.42
N HIS A 368 -14.65 11.04 -12.36
CA HIS A 368 -15.34 10.53 -11.19
C HIS A 368 -15.24 11.45 -9.97
N TYR A 369 -14.66 12.64 -10.13
CA TYR A 369 -14.52 13.60 -9.03
C TYR A 369 -15.89 14.08 -8.53
N ASP A 370 -16.86 14.24 -9.42
CA ASP A 370 -18.23 14.64 -9.04
C ASP A 370 -18.95 13.52 -8.29
N THR A 371 -18.78 12.26 -8.70
CA THR A 371 -19.30 11.10 -7.95
C THR A 371 -18.69 11.02 -6.56
N PHE A 372 -17.39 11.28 -6.42
CA PHE A 372 -16.73 11.35 -5.11
C PHE A 372 -17.26 12.50 -4.26
N ALA A 373 -17.38 13.70 -4.82
CA ALA A 373 -17.85 14.91 -4.13
C ALA A 373 -19.35 14.87 -3.77
N GLY A 374 -20.16 14.11 -4.51
CA GLY A 374 -21.59 13.95 -4.30
C GLY A 374 -21.93 12.68 -3.50
N VAL A 375 -21.75 11.51 -4.12
CA VAL A 375 -22.25 10.22 -3.61
C VAL A 375 -21.39 9.69 -2.47
N GLU A 376 -20.08 9.54 -2.68
CA GLU A 376 -19.19 8.99 -1.66
C GLU A 376 -19.08 9.92 -0.44
N TYR A 377 -18.95 11.23 -0.67
CA TYR A 377 -18.95 12.23 0.39
C TYR A 377 -20.24 12.19 1.23
N GLN A 378 -21.42 12.07 0.61
CA GLN A 378 -22.68 11.98 1.34
C GLN A 378 -22.76 10.72 2.21
N ALA A 379 -22.28 9.58 1.71
CA ALA A 379 -22.16 8.35 2.51
C ALA A 379 -21.28 8.55 3.76
N LEU A 380 -20.13 9.22 3.62
CA LEU A 380 -19.25 9.53 4.76
C LEU A 380 -19.91 10.47 5.79
N LYS A 381 -20.74 11.43 5.35
CA LYS A 381 -21.52 12.31 6.24
C LYS A 381 -22.64 11.55 6.96
N ASN A 382 -23.34 10.67 6.26
CA ASN A 382 -24.39 9.85 6.82
C ASN A 382 -23.85 8.99 7.97
N ALA A 383 -22.67 8.40 7.80
CA ALA A 383 -21.98 7.67 8.86
C ALA A 383 -21.72 8.52 10.12
N CYS A 384 -21.32 9.79 9.96
CA CYS A 384 -21.18 10.71 11.10
C CYS A 384 -22.53 11.03 11.76
N THR A 385 -23.58 11.22 10.95
CA THR A 385 -24.94 11.50 11.43
C THR A 385 -25.54 10.30 12.18
N ARG A 386 -25.20 9.07 11.77
CA ARG A 386 -25.56 7.83 12.47
C ARG A 386 -24.92 7.72 13.86
N ILE A 387 -23.73 8.29 14.06
CA ILE A 387 -23.08 8.35 15.38
C ILE A 387 -23.78 9.38 16.27
N ASP A 388 -24.01 10.58 15.74
CA ASP A 388 -24.74 11.64 16.42
C ASP A 388 -25.31 12.63 15.40
N PRO A 389 -26.64 12.79 15.30
CA PRO A 389 -27.26 13.73 14.37
C PRO A 389 -26.81 15.19 14.53
N LYS A 390 -26.38 15.59 15.73
CA LYS A 390 -25.90 16.94 16.04
C LYS A 390 -24.42 17.14 15.69
N TRP A 391 -23.66 16.08 15.50
CA TRP A 391 -22.24 16.17 15.17
C TRP A 391 -22.04 16.49 13.68
N LYS A 392 -21.40 17.63 13.40
CA LYS A 392 -21.10 18.11 12.06
C LYS A 392 -19.59 18.36 11.91
N PRO A 393 -18.78 17.32 11.66
CA PRO A 393 -17.35 17.51 11.44
C PRO A 393 -17.11 18.24 10.12
N LYS A 394 -15.99 18.97 10.04
CA LYS A 394 -15.55 19.66 8.81
C LYS A 394 -14.77 18.69 7.93
N PHE A 395 -15.16 18.52 6.67
CA PHE A 395 -14.48 17.61 5.75
C PHE A 395 -13.42 18.29 4.89
N ILE A 396 -12.34 17.56 4.62
CA ILE A 396 -11.37 17.87 3.57
C ILE A 396 -11.30 16.65 2.65
N LEU A 397 -11.63 16.82 1.37
CA LEU A 397 -11.65 15.75 0.38
C LEU A 397 -10.47 15.91 -0.58
N ILE A 398 -9.63 14.89 -0.65
CA ILE A 398 -8.39 14.89 -1.43
C ILE A 398 -8.37 13.64 -2.32
N VAL A 399 -8.15 13.84 -3.61
CA VAL A 399 -7.80 12.74 -4.53
C VAL A 399 -6.28 12.65 -4.61
N THR A 400 -5.76 11.43 -4.49
CA THR A 400 -4.37 11.12 -4.76
C THR A 400 -4.29 10.34 -6.07
N THR A 401 -3.43 10.76 -6.99
CA THR A 401 -3.15 10.01 -8.22
C THR A 401 -1.68 9.69 -8.27
N LYS A 402 -1.35 8.40 -8.13
CA LYS A 402 0.04 7.90 -8.12
C LYS A 402 0.51 7.37 -9.47
N GLU A 403 -0.41 7.02 -10.35
CA GLU A 403 -0.15 6.53 -11.70
C GLU A 403 -0.54 7.62 -12.70
N HIS A 404 0.46 8.31 -13.27
CA HIS A 404 0.30 9.30 -14.33
C HIS A 404 1.64 9.58 -15.04
N ASP A 405 1.59 10.23 -16.20
CA ASP A 405 2.76 10.40 -17.07
C ASP A 405 3.62 11.64 -16.76
N THR A 406 3.15 12.52 -15.88
CA THR A 406 3.93 13.69 -15.46
C THR A 406 5.23 13.28 -14.75
N ARG A 407 6.34 13.91 -15.13
CA ARG A 407 7.64 13.78 -14.45
C ARG A 407 8.17 15.16 -14.09
N ILE A 408 8.92 15.22 -13.00
CA ILE A 408 9.57 16.43 -12.52
C ILE A 408 11.07 16.19 -12.54
N PHE A 409 11.81 17.19 -12.99
CA PHE A 409 13.26 17.18 -13.07
C PHE A 409 13.79 18.45 -12.39
N SER A 410 14.93 18.32 -11.72
CA SER A 410 15.68 19.47 -11.22
C SER A 410 16.89 19.71 -12.12
N ARG A 411 17.19 20.99 -12.39
CA ARG A 411 18.41 21.41 -13.07
C ARG A 411 19.38 21.96 -12.03
N VAL A 412 20.39 21.17 -11.69
CA VAL A 412 21.43 21.54 -10.71
C VAL A 412 22.76 21.60 -11.44
N ASN A 413 23.41 22.76 -11.47
CA ASN A 413 24.71 22.96 -12.13
C ASN A 413 24.74 22.43 -13.59
N GLY A 414 23.67 22.69 -14.35
CA GLY A 414 23.51 22.24 -15.74
C GLY A 414 23.18 20.74 -15.92
N ARG A 415 23.10 19.97 -14.83
CA ARG A 415 22.75 18.53 -14.87
C ARG A 415 21.28 18.31 -14.53
N ILE A 416 20.67 17.34 -15.20
CA ILE A 416 19.29 16.92 -14.96
C ILE A 416 19.27 15.81 -13.93
N GLU A 417 18.64 16.09 -12.79
CA GLU A 417 18.55 15.20 -11.64
C GLU A 417 17.10 15.03 -11.18
N ASN A 418 16.88 14.09 -10.24
CA ASN A 418 15.60 14.03 -9.55
C ASN A 418 15.42 15.29 -8.68
N PRO A 419 14.19 15.77 -8.49
CA PRO A 419 13.93 16.83 -7.54
C PRO A 419 14.34 16.40 -6.12
N PRO A 420 14.80 17.35 -5.28
CA PRO A 420 15.15 17.04 -3.90
C PRO A 420 13.93 16.55 -3.12
N PRO A 421 14.11 15.64 -2.14
CA PRO A 421 13.03 15.19 -1.26
C PRO A 421 12.35 16.36 -0.55
N GLY A 422 11.02 16.39 -0.58
CA GLY A 422 10.20 17.49 -0.06
C GLY A 422 9.78 18.51 -1.10
N THR A 423 10.05 18.29 -2.39
CA THR A 423 9.57 19.16 -3.48
C THR A 423 8.05 19.04 -3.63
N MET A 424 7.37 20.20 -3.59
CA MET A 424 5.91 20.33 -3.72
C MET A 424 5.57 21.40 -4.76
N ILE A 425 5.04 21.02 -5.92
CA ILE A 425 4.81 21.91 -7.07
C ILE A 425 3.32 22.09 -7.30
N GLN A 426 2.80 23.30 -7.13
CA GLN A 426 1.42 23.59 -7.49
C GLN A 426 1.27 23.63 -9.01
N ILE A 427 0.37 22.80 -9.55
CA ILE A 427 0.06 22.75 -10.99
C ILE A 427 -1.28 23.41 -11.30
N ARG A 428 -2.20 23.47 -10.33
CA ARG A 428 -3.40 24.32 -10.36
C ARG A 428 -3.49 25.06 -9.02
N PRO A 429 -3.19 26.36 -8.96
CA PRO A 429 -3.16 27.12 -7.70
C PRO A 429 -4.42 26.90 -6.86
N GLY A 430 -4.23 26.59 -5.57
CA GLY A 430 -5.32 26.36 -4.62
C GLY A 430 -6.11 25.04 -4.83
N LYS A 431 -5.78 24.24 -5.84
CA LYS A 431 -6.53 23.01 -6.18
C LYS A 431 -5.65 21.77 -6.33
N GLU A 432 -4.52 21.85 -7.01
CA GLU A 432 -3.76 20.66 -7.38
C GLU A 432 -2.25 20.88 -7.30
N LEU A 433 -1.52 19.89 -6.77
CA LEU A 433 -0.07 19.87 -6.75
C LEU A 433 0.53 18.50 -7.04
N LEU A 434 1.83 18.50 -7.33
CA LEU A 434 2.69 17.33 -7.44
C LEU A 434 3.64 17.29 -6.24
N ALA A 435 3.68 16.15 -5.55
CA ALA A 435 4.48 15.93 -4.36
C ALA A 435 5.56 14.88 -4.60
N THR A 436 6.80 15.17 -4.19
CA THR A 436 7.88 14.17 -4.07
C THR A 436 8.51 14.23 -2.68
N PRO A 437 7.85 13.68 -1.64
CA PRO A 437 8.38 13.68 -0.28
C PRO A 437 9.67 12.87 -0.12
N GLN A 438 9.83 11.83 -0.94
CA GLN A 438 10.87 10.80 -0.84
C GLN A 438 12.07 11.05 -1.74
N LYS A 439 13.21 10.47 -1.34
CA LYS A 439 14.35 10.26 -2.24
C LYS A 439 14.09 9.11 -3.21
N ALA A 440 14.33 9.34 -4.49
CA ALA A 440 14.34 8.26 -5.48
C ALA A 440 15.57 7.37 -5.26
N LEU A 441 15.33 6.09 -4.94
CA LEU A 441 16.40 5.10 -4.78
C LEU A 441 16.92 4.57 -6.12
N LYS A 442 16.06 4.50 -7.13
CA LYS A 442 16.36 4.04 -8.49
C LYS A 442 15.52 4.82 -9.49
N GLY A 443 16.09 5.06 -10.67
CA GLY A 443 15.42 5.70 -11.79
C GLY A 443 14.97 7.15 -11.54
N THR A 444 13.93 7.56 -12.26
CA THR A 444 13.28 8.88 -12.09
C THR A 444 12.11 8.75 -11.12
N VAL A 445 11.98 9.74 -10.23
CA VAL A 445 10.87 9.80 -9.27
C VAL A 445 9.53 9.91 -9.99
N GLN A 446 8.54 9.16 -9.53
CA GLN A 446 7.13 9.39 -9.83
C GLN A 446 6.58 10.34 -8.77
N PRO A 447 6.27 11.61 -9.10
CA PRO A 447 5.54 12.47 -8.18
C PRO A 447 4.14 11.91 -7.96
N VAL A 448 3.55 12.23 -6.80
CA VAL A 448 2.15 11.93 -6.51
C VAL A 448 1.35 13.20 -6.73
N LYS A 449 0.30 13.12 -7.55
CA LYS A 449 -0.62 14.23 -7.75
C LYS A 449 -1.64 14.26 -6.61
N ILE A 450 -1.80 15.43 -6.00
CA ILE A 450 -2.72 15.70 -4.90
C ILE A 450 -3.71 16.75 -5.38
N THR A 451 -4.99 16.38 -5.44
CA THR A 451 -6.06 17.26 -5.91
C THR A 451 -7.05 17.48 -4.77
N LEU A 452 -7.15 18.72 -4.30
CA LEU A 452 -8.15 19.16 -3.33
C LEU A 452 -9.50 19.30 -4.04
N ILE A 453 -10.46 18.49 -3.62
CA ILE A 453 -11.83 18.48 -4.14
C ILE A 453 -12.71 19.41 -3.31
N LYS A 454 -12.57 19.35 -1.98
CA LYS A 454 -13.39 20.12 -1.06
C LYS A 454 -12.63 20.42 0.23
N ASN A 455 -12.85 21.61 0.79
CA ASN A 455 -12.31 22.03 2.08
C ASN A 455 -13.36 22.79 2.89
N GLU A 456 -13.80 22.21 4.00
CA GLU A 456 -14.73 22.82 4.96
C GLU A 456 -14.01 23.27 6.24
N SER A 457 -12.70 23.00 6.36
CA SER A 457 -11.93 23.22 7.60
C SER A 457 -11.70 24.70 7.91
N GLY A 458 -11.46 25.50 6.87
CA GLY A 458 -10.95 26.87 6.96
C GLY A 458 -9.42 26.97 6.85
N VAL A 459 -8.69 25.85 6.93
CA VAL A 459 -7.24 25.78 6.75
C VAL A 459 -6.88 26.13 5.31
N SER A 460 -5.84 26.95 5.10
CA SER A 460 -5.43 27.33 3.75
C SER A 460 -4.93 26.12 2.94
N PHE A 461 -4.93 26.26 1.61
CA PHE A 461 -4.32 25.25 0.74
C PHE A 461 -2.87 24.96 1.15
N ASP A 462 -2.07 25.98 1.44
CA ASP A 462 -0.69 25.81 1.91
C ASP A 462 -0.64 24.99 3.21
N GLY A 463 -1.49 25.29 4.20
CA GLY A 463 -1.64 24.54 5.45
C GLY A 463 -1.99 23.06 5.23
N ILE A 464 -2.98 22.76 4.36
CA ILE A 464 -3.35 21.39 4.00
C ILE A 464 -2.16 20.68 3.35
N MET A 465 -1.38 21.36 2.52
CA MET A 465 -0.24 20.74 1.85
C MET A 465 0.93 20.44 2.79
N LYS A 466 1.20 21.27 3.81
CA LYS A 466 2.15 20.89 4.88
C LYS A 466 1.65 19.68 5.65
N PHE A 467 0.34 19.61 5.90
CA PHE A 467 -0.28 18.46 6.57
C PHE A 467 -0.14 17.19 5.74
N VAL A 468 -0.48 17.21 4.45
CA VAL A 468 -0.30 16.11 3.49
C VAL A 468 1.17 15.68 3.46
N HIS A 469 2.09 16.63 3.36
CA HIS A 469 3.52 16.33 3.35
C HIS A 469 3.99 15.68 4.66
N ALA A 470 3.51 16.15 5.81
CA ALA A 470 3.83 15.55 7.11
C ALA A 470 3.30 14.12 7.24
N LEU A 471 2.16 13.80 6.65
CA LEU A 471 1.64 12.43 6.62
C LEU A 471 2.59 11.45 5.93
N SER A 472 3.43 11.88 4.97
CA SER A 472 4.46 11.03 4.38
C SER A 472 5.58 10.62 5.34
N TYR A 473 5.74 11.32 6.47
CA TYR A 473 6.68 10.98 7.55
C TYR A 473 6.06 10.10 8.64
N THR A 474 4.75 9.84 8.57
CA THR A 474 4.08 8.92 9.50
C THR A 474 4.33 7.44 9.18
N HIS A 475 4.99 7.13 8.06
CA HIS A 475 5.34 5.75 7.73
C HIS A 475 6.22 5.13 8.80
N GLN A 476 5.81 3.99 9.37
CA GLN A 476 6.40 3.47 10.61
C GLN A 476 7.51 2.42 10.39
N LEU A 477 7.87 2.07 9.14
CA LEU A 477 8.78 0.95 8.89
C LEU A 477 10.24 1.37 8.70
N THR A 478 10.46 2.53 8.10
CA THR A 478 11.79 3.08 7.78
C THR A 478 11.85 4.55 8.12
N CYS A 479 12.98 5.04 8.64
CA CYS A 479 13.18 6.45 8.99
C CYS A 479 13.43 7.34 7.76
N SER A 480 12.54 7.28 6.78
CA SER A 480 12.54 8.09 5.56
C SER A 480 11.10 8.25 5.09
N PRO A 481 10.73 9.40 4.52
CA PRO A 481 9.38 9.64 4.04
C PRO A 481 9.03 8.73 2.85
N THR A 482 7.75 8.38 2.75
CA THR A 482 7.21 7.64 1.61
C THR A 482 6.67 8.59 0.54
N GLY A 483 6.66 8.14 -0.72
CA GLY A 483 6.09 8.94 -1.80
C GLY A 483 4.58 9.13 -1.69
N LEU A 484 3.87 8.11 -1.23
CA LEU A 484 2.46 8.20 -0.87
C LEU A 484 2.33 8.68 0.57
N VAL A 485 1.24 9.41 0.86
CA VAL A 485 0.81 9.62 2.24
C VAL A 485 0.43 8.28 2.87
N GLU A 486 0.72 8.14 4.16
CA GLU A 486 0.50 6.88 4.89
C GLU A 486 -0.91 6.27 4.77
N PRO A 487 -2.03 7.03 4.85
CA PRO A 487 -3.36 6.43 4.69
C PRO A 487 -3.54 5.72 3.33
N ILE A 488 -2.99 6.26 2.25
CA ILE A 488 -3.05 5.64 0.91
C ILE A 488 -2.01 4.52 0.77
N TYR A 489 -0.81 4.70 1.32
CA TYR A 489 0.21 3.64 1.33
C TYR A 489 -0.31 2.35 2.02
N GLN A 490 -1.04 2.50 3.13
CA GLN A 490 -1.68 1.36 3.79
C GLN A 490 -2.85 0.80 2.99
N ALA A 491 -3.70 1.65 2.41
CA ALA A 491 -4.78 1.21 1.54
C ALA A 491 -4.27 0.35 0.38
N ASP A 492 -3.11 0.69 -0.21
CA ASP A 492 -2.41 -0.12 -1.21
C ASP A 492 -2.02 -1.51 -0.72
N ILE A 493 -1.45 -1.58 0.48
CA ILE A 493 -1.02 -2.87 1.05
C ILE A 493 -2.24 -3.73 1.40
N LEU A 494 -3.30 -3.12 1.95
CA LEU A 494 -4.54 -3.79 2.28
C LEU A 494 -5.27 -4.30 1.04
N ALA A 495 -5.31 -3.51 -0.03
CA ALA A 495 -5.87 -3.92 -1.32
C ALA A 495 -5.13 -5.14 -1.89
N LYS A 496 -3.79 -5.09 -1.93
CA LYS A 496 -2.95 -6.23 -2.33
C LYS A 496 -3.21 -7.45 -1.44
N ARG A 497 -3.33 -7.25 -0.13
CA ARG A 497 -3.61 -8.33 0.82
C ARG A 497 -4.99 -8.95 0.59
N GLY A 498 -6.01 -8.17 0.32
CA GLY A 498 -7.35 -8.67 0.01
C GLY A 498 -7.36 -9.51 -1.26
N ILE A 499 -6.72 -9.02 -2.33
CA ILE A 499 -6.58 -9.77 -3.59
C ILE A 499 -5.83 -11.08 -3.35
N SER A 500 -4.66 -11.05 -2.71
CA SER A 500 -3.89 -12.26 -2.41
C SER A 500 -4.66 -13.24 -1.52
N SER A 501 -5.45 -12.74 -0.57
CA SER A 501 -6.28 -13.57 0.32
C SER A 501 -7.39 -14.27 -0.45
N LEU A 502 -8.07 -13.57 -1.36
CA LEU A 502 -9.09 -14.16 -2.23
C LEU A 502 -8.49 -15.23 -3.16
N LEU A 503 -7.38 -14.92 -3.82
CA LEU A 503 -6.72 -15.85 -4.74
C LEU A 503 -6.24 -17.12 -4.02
N ALA A 504 -5.57 -16.99 -2.87
CA ALA A 504 -5.15 -18.14 -2.07
C ALA A 504 -6.35 -18.95 -1.54
N PHE A 505 -7.44 -18.27 -1.18
CA PHE A 505 -8.65 -18.97 -0.74
C PHE A 505 -9.30 -19.76 -1.88
N LYS A 506 -9.33 -19.21 -3.10
CA LYS A 506 -9.79 -19.93 -4.30
C LYS A 506 -8.92 -21.14 -4.61
N GLU A 507 -7.60 -20.98 -4.54
CA GLU A 507 -6.63 -22.03 -4.85
C GLU A 507 -6.74 -23.21 -3.87
N HIS A 508 -6.80 -22.93 -2.57
CA HIS A 508 -6.70 -23.98 -1.55
C HIS A 508 -8.05 -24.42 -0.96
N PHE A 509 -9.12 -23.63 -1.12
CA PHE A 509 -10.43 -23.86 -0.53
C PHE A 509 -11.58 -23.68 -1.53
N SER A 510 -11.33 -23.97 -2.82
CA SER A 510 -12.28 -23.80 -3.94
C SER A 510 -13.71 -24.27 -3.65
N LYS A 511 -13.87 -25.43 -2.99
CA LYS A 511 -15.17 -26.04 -2.67
C LYS A 511 -16.03 -25.25 -1.69
N ILE A 512 -15.43 -24.38 -0.88
CA ILE A 512 -16.13 -23.61 0.17
C ILE A 512 -16.10 -22.10 -0.08
N VAL A 513 -15.75 -21.69 -1.30
CA VAL A 513 -15.86 -20.29 -1.73
C VAL A 513 -17.35 -19.89 -1.72
N PRO A 514 -17.75 -18.86 -0.95
CA PRO A 514 -19.14 -18.42 -0.90
C PRO A 514 -19.64 -17.98 -2.28
N ARG A 515 -20.72 -18.63 -2.72
CA ARG A 515 -21.40 -18.36 -3.99
C ARG A 515 -22.90 -18.31 -3.76
N GLN A 516 -23.57 -17.44 -4.49
CA GLN A 516 -25.02 -17.45 -4.63
C GLN A 516 -25.46 -18.58 -5.59
N PRO A 517 -26.75 -18.97 -5.62
CA PRO A 517 -27.27 -19.94 -6.59
C PRO A 517 -27.00 -19.55 -8.05
N SER A 518 -26.89 -18.24 -8.34
CA SER A 518 -26.53 -17.66 -9.63
C SER A 518 -25.04 -17.82 -10.00
N LEU A 519 -24.24 -18.53 -9.20
CA LEU A 519 -22.78 -18.67 -9.29
C LEU A 519 -21.99 -17.36 -9.11
N GLN A 520 -22.67 -16.25 -8.81
CA GLN A 520 -22.03 -15.02 -8.38
C GLN A 520 -21.42 -15.19 -6.99
N TYR A 521 -20.43 -14.36 -6.66
CA TYR A 521 -19.85 -14.36 -5.33
C TYR A 521 -20.85 -13.88 -4.29
N ASP A 522 -20.95 -14.62 -3.19
CA ASP A 522 -21.61 -14.14 -1.98
C ASP A 522 -20.65 -13.19 -1.24
N ILE A 523 -20.84 -11.89 -1.46
CA ILE A 523 -19.98 -10.82 -0.93
C ILE A 523 -19.99 -10.80 0.60
N ASP A 524 -21.15 -11.00 1.24
CA ASP A 524 -21.27 -11.02 2.70
C ASP A 524 -20.55 -12.24 3.28
N GLY A 525 -20.73 -13.40 2.65
CA GLY A 525 -20.00 -14.62 2.99
C GLY A 525 -18.48 -14.47 2.85
N LEU A 526 -18.01 -13.80 1.79
CA LEU A 526 -16.59 -13.48 1.62
C LEU A 526 -16.10 -12.53 2.70
N ASN A 527 -16.83 -11.45 2.97
CA ASN A 527 -16.47 -10.46 3.96
C ASN A 527 -16.37 -11.06 5.37
N LYS A 528 -17.29 -11.96 5.72
CA LYS A 528 -17.28 -12.68 7.00
C LYS A 528 -16.08 -13.61 7.16
N ARG A 529 -15.58 -14.20 6.07
CA ARG A 529 -14.51 -15.22 6.11
C ARG A 529 -13.11 -14.65 5.92
N LEU A 530 -12.99 -13.62 5.09
CA LEU A 530 -11.72 -13.19 4.53
C LEU A 530 -11.37 -11.73 4.87
N THR A 531 -12.05 -11.09 5.82
CA THR A 531 -11.69 -9.74 6.28
C THR A 531 -11.38 -9.76 7.77
N MET A 532 -10.76 -8.67 8.25
CA MET A 532 -10.45 -8.49 9.67
C MET A 532 -11.58 -7.81 10.46
N LYS A 533 -12.75 -7.57 9.83
CA LYS A 533 -13.87 -6.88 10.45
C LYS A 533 -14.33 -7.64 11.70
N ASP A 534 -14.59 -6.92 12.78
CA ASP A 534 -15.05 -7.47 14.07
C ASP A 534 -14.05 -8.46 14.71
N SER A 535 -12.78 -8.43 14.28
CA SER A 535 -11.72 -9.25 14.86
C SER A 535 -10.79 -8.44 15.76
N ARG A 536 -10.12 -9.11 16.70
CA ARG A 536 -9.09 -8.48 17.55
C ARG A 536 -7.95 -7.81 16.75
N LEU A 537 -7.74 -8.22 15.49
CA LEU A 537 -6.69 -7.68 14.63
C LEU A 537 -7.09 -6.37 13.94
N GLU A 538 -8.36 -5.97 13.97
CA GLU A 538 -8.85 -4.76 13.31
C GLU A 538 -8.23 -3.47 13.86
N SER A 539 -7.74 -3.53 15.10
CA SER A 539 -7.06 -2.42 15.76
C SER A 539 -5.54 -2.44 15.64
N ILE A 540 -5.00 -3.46 14.96
CA ILE A 540 -3.58 -3.76 14.90
C ILE A 540 -3.07 -3.56 13.48
N ARG A 541 -1.84 -3.05 13.35
CA ARG A 541 -1.18 -2.88 12.05
C ARG A 541 -0.55 -4.20 11.57
N PHE A 542 -1.39 -5.17 11.23
CA PHE A 542 -0.95 -6.51 10.80
C PHE A 542 -0.25 -6.53 9.41
N THR A 543 -0.44 -5.47 8.61
CA THR A 543 0.21 -5.25 7.31
C THR A 543 1.66 -4.78 7.39
N ALA A 544 2.20 -4.56 8.60
CA ALA A 544 3.58 -4.11 8.82
C ALA A 544 4.65 -5.09 8.30
#